data_AF-A0A4D9DLY4-F1
#
_entry.id   AF-A0A4D9DLY4-F1
#
_cell.length_a   1.000
_cell.length_b   1.000
_cell.length_c   1.000
_cell.angle_alpha   90.00
_cell.angle_beta   90.00
_cell.angle_gamma   90.00
#
_symmetry.space_group_name_H-M   'P 1'
#
loop_
_entity.id
_entity.type
_entity.pdbx_description
1 polymer ?
#
loop_
_entity_poly.entity_id
_entity_poly.type
_entity_poly.pdbx_seq_one_letter_code
_entity_poly.pdbx_strand_id
1 'polypeptide(L)'
;MGVYKVRVATGNFLLAGTFSSISITLVGTHEESDKKPLDNWGKDFNPGVRSLGTYPDEHFTEGEPKRLIAAFQGRLTQISQEIQERNKSLPIPYRYLDPHQIENSTSI
;
A
#
# COMPACT_ATOMS: atom_id res chain seq x y z
N MET A 1 -16.95 2.08 28.16
CA MET A 1 -16.56 1.88 26.74
C MET A 1 -16.94 3.13 25.98
N GLY A 2 -15.97 3.83 25.37
CA GLY A 2 -16.23 5.02 24.56
C GLY A 2 -16.90 4.62 23.24
N VAL A 3 -17.98 5.30 22.87
CA VAL A 3 -18.63 5.11 21.57
C VAL A 3 -17.93 6.02 20.58
N TYR A 4 -17.27 5.44 19.58
CA TYR A 4 -16.64 6.18 18.51
C TYR A 4 -17.51 6.12 17.25
N LYS A 5 -17.59 7.22 16.52
CA LYS A 5 -18.30 7.30 15.22
C LYS A 5 -17.30 7.59 14.12
N VAL A 6 -17.41 6.86 13.01
CA VAL A 6 -16.63 7.10 11.80
C VAL A 6 -17.37 8.11 10.93
N ARG A 7 -16.69 9.18 10.51
CA ARG A 7 -17.22 10.14 9.53
C ARG A 7 -16.41 10.02 8.24
N VAL A 8 -17.14 9.93 7.12
CA VAL A 8 -16.58 9.93 5.76
C VAL A 8 -17.01 11.22 5.08
N ALA A 9 -16.07 11.95 4.50
CA ALA A 9 -16.35 13.18 3.77
C ALA A 9 -15.76 13.09 2.36
N THR A 10 -16.54 13.51 1.36
CA THR A 10 -16.13 13.67 -0.04
C THR A 10 -16.04 15.16 -0.37
N GLY A 11 -14.85 15.68 -0.69
CA GLY A 11 -14.62 17.09 -0.99
C GLY A 11 -14.24 17.38 -2.43
N ASN A 12 -14.53 18.60 -2.91
CA ASN A 12 -14.01 19.17 -4.15
C ASN A 12 -12.82 20.11 -3.83
N PHE A 13 -11.62 19.76 -4.32
CA PHE A 13 -10.43 20.61 -4.21
C PHE A 13 -10.39 21.63 -5.36
N LEU A 14 -10.04 22.88 -5.08
CA LEU A 14 -9.99 23.94 -6.10
C LEU A 14 -8.91 23.59 -7.15
N LEU A 15 -9.27 23.60 -8.44
CA LEU A 15 -8.51 23.12 -9.61
C LEU A 15 -8.59 21.62 -9.94
N ALA A 16 -9.33 20.81 -9.16
CA ALA A 16 -9.56 19.42 -9.55
C ALA A 16 -10.60 19.35 -10.68
N GLY A 17 -10.17 18.94 -11.88
CA GLY A 17 -11.04 18.66 -13.04
C GLY A 17 -11.98 17.46 -12.89
N THR A 18 -12.40 17.14 -11.65
CA THR A 18 -13.08 15.94 -11.13
C THR A 18 -12.13 14.90 -10.52
N PHE A 19 -11.79 15.07 -9.24
CA PHE A 19 -11.23 14.04 -8.36
C PHE A 19 -11.85 14.23 -6.97
N SER A 20 -12.74 13.33 -6.58
CA SER A 20 -13.37 13.36 -5.25
C SER A 20 -12.34 13.05 -4.17
N SER A 21 -12.10 13.98 -3.23
CA SER A 21 -11.21 13.77 -2.09
C SER A 21 -11.96 13.03 -0.99
N ILE A 22 -11.56 11.80 -0.66
CA ILE A 22 -12.13 11.03 0.46
C ILE A 22 -11.21 11.14 1.67
N SER A 23 -11.79 11.31 2.86
CA SER A 23 -11.03 11.32 4.12
C SER A 23 -11.83 10.68 5.25
N ILE A 24 -11.13 10.09 6.22
CA ILE A 24 -11.72 9.54 7.44
C ILE A 24 -11.28 10.35 8.65
N THR A 25 -12.24 10.59 9.55
CA THR A 25 -11.98 11.06 10.91
C THR A 25 -12.70 10.20 11.93
N LEU A 26 -12.03 9.93 13.04
CA LEU A 26 -12.61 9.25 14.20
C LEU A 26 -13.14 10.30 15.18
N VAL A 27 -14.44 10.27 15.49
CA VAL A 27 -15.04 11.19 16.46
C VAL A 27 -15.32 10.44 17.76
N GLY A 28 -14.60 10.82 18.82
CA GLY A 28 -14.82 10.36 20.19
C GLY A 28 -15.77 11.29 20.98
N THR A 29 -15.99 10.98 22.26
CA THR A 29 -16.89 11.76 23.13
C THR A 29 -16.32 13.11 23.56
N HIS A 30 -15.00 13.31 23.42
CA HIS A 30 -14.30 14.54 23.83
C HIS A 30 -13.46 15.18 22.72
N GLU A 31 -13.08 14.44 21.67
CA GLU A 31 -12.21 14.94 20.60
C GLU A 31 -12.39 14.17 19.28
N GLU A 32 -12.06 14.84 18.16
CA GLU A 32 -11.98 14.27 16.82
C GLU A 32 -10.50 14.06 16.46
N SER A 33 -10.17 12.94 15.81
CA SER A 33 -8.80 12.63 15.39
C SER A 33 -8.33 13.55 14.25
N ASP A 34 -7.05 13.48 13.91
CA ASP A 34 -6.57 14.10 12.67
C ASP A 34 -7.29 13.52 11.45
N LYS A 35 -7.56 14.39 10.47
CA LYS A 35 -8.19 14.03 9.20
C LYS A 35 -7.20 13.24 8.38
N LYS A 36 -7.49 11.96 8.13
CA LYS A 36 -6.66 11.11 7.28
C LYS A 36 -7.18 11.17 5.83
N PRO A 37 -6.49 11.87 4.91
CA PRO A 37 -6.84 11.81 3.49
C PRO A 37 -6.59 10.39 2.97
N LEU A 38 -7.48 9.92 2.10
CA LEU A 38 -7.34 8.65 1.39
C LEU A 38 -7.04 8.97 -0.08
N ASP A 39 -5.87 9.54 -0.30
CA ASP A 39 -5.40 10.07 -1.58
C ASP A 39 -4.47 9.08 -2.31
N ASN A 40 -4.02 8.02 -1.65
CA ASN A 40 -3.22 6.98 -2.29
C ASN A 40 -4.11 5.89 -2.89
N TRP A 41 -4.06 5.79 -4.21
CA TRP A 41 -4.69 4.71 -4.96
C TRP A 41 -4.23 3.33 -4.45
N GLY A 42 -5.18 2.44 -4.15
CA GLY A 42 -4.94 1.05 -3.69
C GLY A 42 -4.46 0.89 -2.24
N LYS A 43 -3.49 1.70 -1.79
CA LYS A 43 -2.84 1.53 -0.48
C LYS A 43 -3.72 1.95 0.71
N ASP A 44 -4.57 2.96 0.53
CA ASP A 44 -5.38 3.51 1.62
C ASP A 44 -6.75 2.81 1.82
N PHE A 45 -7.11 1.89 0.93
CA PHE A 45 -8.43 1.26 0.89
C PHE A 45 -8.45 -0.27 1.08
N ASN A 46 -7.32 -0.96 1.29
CA ASN A 46 -7.30 -2.42 1.30
C ASN A 46 -6.83 -3.05 2.63
N PRO A 47 -7.67 -3.84 3.32
CA PRO A 47 -7.19 -4.84 4.28
C PRO A 47 -6.41 -5.92 3.49
N GLY A 48 -5.09 -5.99 3.68
CA GLY A 48 -4.27 -7.07 3.09
C GLY A 48 -3.26 -6.66 2.01
N VAL A 49 -2.75 -5.42 2.02
CA VAL A 49 -1.66 -4.95 1.13
C VAL A 49 -0.40 -5.80 1.34
N ARG A 50 -0.28 -6.89 0.60
CA ARG A 50 0.90 -7.76 0.57
C ARG A 50 1.69 -7.47 -0.69
N SER A 51 2.91 -6.96 -0.53
CA SER A 51 3.81 -6.81 -1.67
C SER A 51 4.14 -8.16 -2.27
N LEU A 52 4.47 -8.16 -3.56
CA LEU A 52 4.89 -9.34 -4.29
C LEU A 52 5.93 -10.16 -3.50
N GLY A 53 5.72 -11.48 -3.42
CA GLY A 53 6.62 -12.38 -2.69
C GLY A 53 6.36 -12.45 -1.18
N THR A 54 5.37 -11.74 -0.64
CA THR A 54 4.97 -11.84 0.78
C THR A 54 3.88 -12.90 0.96
N TYR A 55 4.25 -14.03 1.58
CA TYR A 55 3.36 -15.16 1.84
C TYR A 55 3.31 -15.44 3.36
N PRO A 56 2.45 -14.75 4.13
CA PRO A 56 2.35 -14.97 5.58
C PRO A 56 1.56 -16.24 5.92
N ASP A 57 0.71 -16.70 5.00
CA ASP A 57 -0.04 -17.94 5.14
C ASP A 57 0.89 -19.10 4.73
N GLU A 58 1.35 -19.87 5.71
CA GLU A 58 2.26 -21.00 5.49
C GLU A 58 1.54 -22.21 4.88
N HIS A 59 1.51 -22.27 3.54
CA HIS A 59 0.98 -23.43 2.81
C HIS A 59 2.02 -24.52 2.55
N PHE A 60 3.31 -24.16 2.49
CA PHE A 60 4.41 -25.08 2.28
C PHE A 60 5.18 -25.28 3.58
N THR A 61 5.37 -26.53 3.97
CA THR A 61 6.10 -26.88 5.20
C THR A 61 7.44 -27.55 4.91
N GLU A 62 7.62 -28.02 3.67
CA GLU A 62 8.82 -28.69 3.19
C GLU A 62 10.00 -27.74 3.04
N GLY A 63 11.22 -28.24 3.25
CA GLY A 63 12.44 -27.43 3.24
C GLY A 63 12.77 -26.82 1.87
N GLU A 64 12.60 -27.56 0.77
CA GLU A 64 12.93 -27.09 -0.58
C GLU A 64 12.03 -25.93 -1.06
N PRO A 65 10.69 -26.01 -0.97
CA PRO A 65 9.81 -24.88 -1.25
C PRO A 65 10.16 -23.62 -0.44
N LYS A 66 10.45 -23.76 0.87
CA LYS A 66 10.86 -22.63 1.72
C LYS A 66 12.17 -21.99 1.23
N ARG A 67 13.15 -22.79 0.79
CA ARG A 67 14.40 -22.27 0.20
C ARG A 67 14.16 -21.52 -1.11
N LEU A 68 13.28 -22.03 -1.97
CA LEU A 68 12.93 -21.38 -3.24
C LEU A 68 12.19 -20.05 -3.00
N ILE A 69 11.28 -20.00 -2.03
CA ILE A 69 10.58 -18.76 -1.64
C ILE A 69 11.58 -17.72 -1.13
N ALA A 70 12.51 -18.12 -0.26
CA ALA A 70 13.55 -17.21 0.25
C ALA A 70 14.46 -16.69 -0.88
N ALA A 71 14.85 -17.55 -1.83
CA ALA A 71 15.64 -17.14 -2.99
C ALA A 71 14.87 -16.15 -3.88
N PHE A 72 13.58 -16.40 -4.11
CA PHE A 72 12.70 -15.50 -4.85
C PHE A 72 12.58 -14.13 -4.17
N GLN A 73 12.32 -14.09 -2.87
CA GLN A 73 12.26 -12.85 -2.08
C GLN A 73 13.59 -12.07 -2.16
N GLY A 74 14.73 -12.75 -2.05
CA GLY A 74 16.05 -12.12 -2.19
C GLY A 74 16.24 -11.47 -3.57
N ARG A 75 15.78 -12.12 -4.64
CA ARG A 75 15.81 -11.55 -6.01
C ARG A 75 14.92 -10.32 -6.14
N LEU A 76 13.73 -10.32 -5.53
CA LEU A 76 12.85 -9.15 -5.53
C LEU A 76 13.50 -7.96 -4.80
N THR A 77 14.16 -8.19 -3.67
CA THR A 77 14.93 -7.15 -2.97
C THR A 77 16.02 -6.57 -3.85
N GLN A 78 16.78 -7.42 -4.55
CA GLN A 78 17.83 -6.96 -5.47
C GLN A 78 17.25 -6.10 -6.60
N ILE A 79 16.18 -6.56 -7.27
CA ILE A 79 15.53 -5.82 -8.36
C ILE A 79 15.02 -4.46 -7.86
N SER A 80 14.40 -4.43 -6.68
CA SER A 80 13.94 -3.18 -6.04
C SER A 80 15.10 -2.19 -5.85
N GLN A 81 16.24 -2.64 -5.31
CA GLN A 81 17.43 -1.81 -5.14
C GLN A 81 17.94 -1.26 -6.48
N GLU A 82 18.05 -2.10 -7.50
CA GLU A 82 18.49 -1.69 -8.84
C GLU A 82 17.54 -0.64 -9.47
N ILE A 83 16.22 -0.83 -9.32
CA ILE A 83 15.21 0.13 -9.79
C ILE A 83 15.33 1.45 -9.04
N GLN A 84 15.53 1.41 -7.71
CA GLN A 84 15.69 2.60 -6.88
C GLN A 84 16.95 3.38 -7.26
N GLU A 85 18.08 2.71 -7.45
CA GLU A 85 19.32 3.36 -7.91
C GLU A 85 19.17 3.97 -9.30
N ARG A 86 18.61 3.24 -10.27
CA ARG A 86 18.33 3.75 -11.61
C ARG A 86 17.44 5.00 -11.56
N ASN A 87 16.39 4.96 -10.73
CA ASN A 87 15.43 6.05 -10.60
C ASN A 87 16.04 7.36 -10.06
N LYS A 88 17.17 7.33 -9.34
CA LYS A 88 17.87 8.55 -8.89
C LYS A 88 18.41 9.38 -10.03
N SER A 89 18.73 8.75 -11.17
CA SER A 89 19.26 9.42 -12.36
C SER A 89 18.18 9.94 -13.31
N LEU A 90 16.91 9.62 -13.07
CA LEU A 90 15.81 9.98 -13.96
C LEU A 90 15.11 11.26 -13.48
N PRO A 91 14.80 12.22 -14.38
CA PRO A 91 14.04 13.41 -14.01
C PRO A 91 12.62 13.07 -13.53
N ILE A 92 12.06 11.95 -14.01
CA ILE A 92 10.79 11.38 -13.56
C ILE A 92 11.03 9.90 -13.20
N PRO A 93 11.00 9.54 -11.90
CA PRO A 93 11.19 8.17 -11.45
C PRO A 93 10.10 7.21 -11.95
N TYR A 94 10.49 6.05 -12.47
CA TYR A 94 9.55 5.00 -12.85
C TYR A 94 9.43 3.96 -11.73
N ARG A 95 8.30 3.99 -11.01
CA ARG A 95 8.07 3.20 -9.78
C ARG A 95 7.08 2.05 -9.91
N TYR A 96 6.34 1.98 -11.01
CA TYR A 96 5.22 1.05 -11.16
C TYR A 96 5.61 -0.44 -11.09
N LEU A 97 6.83 -0.78 -11.50
CA LEU A 97 7.35 -2.15 -11.45
C LEU A 97 8.35 -2.40 -10.30
N ASP A 98 8.42 -1.50 -9.31
CA ASP A 98 9.15 -1.78 -8.08
C ASP A 98 8.40 -2.89 -7.32
N PRO A 99 9.03 -4.04 -6.98
CA PRO A 99 8.39 -5.13 -6.25
C PRO A 99 7.66 -4.71 -4.97
N HIS A 100 8.05 -3.62 -4.30
CA HIS A 100 7.34 -3.11 -3.12
C HIS A 100 6.03 -2.39 -3.45
N GLN A 101 5.84 -1.97 -4.70
CA GLN A 101 4.64 -1.30 -5.20
C GLN A 101 3.67 -2.28 -5.89
N ILE A 102 4.12 -3.50 -6.19
CA ILE A 102 3.31 -4.53 -6.83
C ILE A 102 2.63 -5.38 -5.76
N GLU A 103 1.31 -5.54 -5.86
CA GLU A 103 0.53 -6.45 -5.02
C GLU A 103 0.76 -7.91 -5.41
N ASN A 104 0.74 -8.81 -4.42
CA ASN A 104 0.92 -10.25 -4.65
C ASN A 104 -0.27 -10.91 -5.36
N SER A 105 -1.43 -10.25 -5.38
CA SER A 105 -2.68 -10.72 -6.01
C SER A 105 -3.47 -9.56 -6.59
N THR A 106 -4.35 -9.83 -7.56
CA THR A 106 -5.36 -8.86 -8.00
C THR A 106 -6.58 -8.96 -7.11
N SER A 107 -6.83 -7.95 -6.29
CA SER A 107 -8.06 -7.84 -5.48
C SER A 107 -8.91 -6.70 -6.06
N ILE A 108 -9.97 -7.04 -6.80
CA ILE A 108 -10.92 -6.08 -7.42
C ILE A 108 -12.27 -6.17 -6.71
#